data_AF-A0A1H0T6S7-F1
#
_entry.id   AF-A0A1H0T6S7-F1
#
_cell.length_a   1.000
_cell.length_b   1.000
_cell.length_c   1.000
_cell.angle_alpha   90.00
_cell.angle_beta   90.00
_cell.angle_gamma   90.00
#
_symmetry.space_group_name_H-M   'P 1'
#
loop_
_entity.id
_entity.type
_entity.pdbx_description
1 polymer ?
#
loop_
_entity_poly.entity_id
_entity_poly.type
_entity_poly.pdbx_seq_one_letter_code
_entity_poly.pdbx_strand_id
1 'polypeptide(L)'
;MIDEERNYHSRLLTLSHAFDESIERMKSSYLDEKYTNWTVWLLLSPLRDIAQINSVHKGLKTFSETNFFLAIIPFVSMLTGTVALKPTDWIEYLGSMTLGLVLGYIFTLTFYFPKLLQFKSNHFHTGAYRVFRKQEYEMFRSAFLDHKGEYYFRGLYDYINNMRVNSNDFQSLSTNINESLADYFHKEKHHLETKISLLKSRLNRQDEKFNILVNTYEDAISELEKENDELSKGSEYVIELIKDINKLLFRMKNRVFSTKDLNIVSGFTLYERREKELFKIDDVGTTGSSPMKISLDDKSLYKKWGAVKVVRDQLTQPVINYPYENHTIVSVRMNMGIEQEKVWVFNFHFDSNDQKVSHLLVKNDIIDSREVYRLIHALCLLSDEWSGTYLKEAGNDE
;
A
#
# COMPACT_ATOMS: atom_id res chain seq x y z
N MET A 1 47.67 -45.60 24.24
CA MET A 1 48.43 -45.90 23.00
C MET A 1 47.47 -45.83 21.82
N ILE A 2 47.28 -44.63 21.28
CA ILE A 2 47.05 -44.41 19.84
C ILE A 2 47.86 -43.14 19.57
N ASP A 3 49.10 -43.35 19.16
CA ASP A 3 50.00 -42.31 18.71
C ASP A 3 49.54 -41.94 17.28
N GLU A 4 48.44 -41.20 17.19
CA GLU A 4 48.15 -40.39 16.03
C GLU A 4 48.56 -38.96 16.39
N GLU A 5 49.88 -38.70 16.47
CA GLU A 5 50.38 -37.40 16.03
C GLU A 5 49.88 -37.24 14.58
N ARG A 6 48.67 -36.69 14.45
CA ARG A 6 48.09 -36.34 13.17
C ARG A 6 49.16 -35.52 12.48
N ASN A 7 49.66 -36.07 11.38
CA ASN A 7 50.79 -35.56 10.62
C ASN A 7 50.41 -34.27 9.88
N TYR A 8 49.87 -33.27 10.60
CA TYR A 8 49.47 -31.96 10.13
C TYR A 8 50.62 -31.26 9.41
N HIS A 9 51.85 -31.51 9.88
CA HIS A 9 53.09 -31.04 9.28
C HIS A 9 53.32 -31.64 7.87
N SER A 10 53.22 -32.96 7.72
CA SER A 10 53.32 -33.64 6.41
C SER A 10 52.16 -33.28 5.46
N ARG A 11 50.95 -33.04 6.01
CA ARG A 11 49.81 -32.55 5.23
C ARG A 11 50.03 -31.12 4.73
N LEU A 12 50.66 -30.25 5.52
CA LEU A 12 51.00 -28.89 5.10
C LEU A 12 51.98 -28.89 3.92
N LEU A 13 52.97 -29.79 3.94
CA LEU A 13 53.90 -29.99 2.81
C LEU A 13 53.14 -30.50 1.57
N THR A 14 52.21 -31.44 1.74
CA THR A 14 51.38 -31.91 0.63
C THR A 14 50.49 -30.80 0.04
N LEU A 15 49.93 -29.94 0.89
CA LEU A 15 49.16 -28.76 0.49
C LEU A 15 50.04 -27.75 -0.25
N SER A 16 51.30 -27.54 0.18
CA SER A 16 52.24 -26.68 -0.55
C SER A 16 52.47 -27.13 -1.99
N HIS A 17 52.66 -28.44 -2.21
CA HIS A 17 52.82 -28.97 -3.57
C HIS A 17 51.58 -28.78 -4.44
N ALA A 18 50.38 -28.81 -3.88
CA ALA A 18 49.13 -28.66 -4.63
C ALA A 18 48.76 -27.18 -4.89
N PHE A 19 48.96 -26.31 -3.91
CA PHE A 19 48.42 -24.96 -3.92
C PHE A 19 49.45 -23.88 -4.22
N ASP A 20 50.73 -24.05 -3.87
CA ASP A 20 51.72 -22.98 -4.02
C ASP A 20 51.94 -22.62 -5.51
N GLU A 21 51.94 -23.61 -6.43
CA GLU A 21 52.03 -23.37 -7.88
C GLU A 21 50.84 -22.54 -8.39
N SER A 22 49.63 -22.85 -7.89
CA SER A 22 48.40 -22.15 -8.28
C SER A 22 48.39 -20.71 -7.72
N ILE A 23 48.83 -20.54 -6.48
CA ILE A 23 48.97 -19.23 -5.82
C ILE A 23 50.02 -18.38 -6.56
N GLU A 24 51.16 -18.96 -6.94
CA GLU A 24 52.21 -18.25 -7.67
C GLU A 24 51.72 -17.75 -9.04
N ARG A 25 51.01 -18.60 -9.80
CA ARG A 25 50.41 -18.23 -11.09
C ARG A 25 49.34 -17.14 -10.96
N MET A 26 48.54 -17.18 -9.90
CA MET A 26 47.55 -16.14 -9.60
C MET A 26 48.21 -14.82 -9.22
N LYS A 27 49.26 -14.83 -8.39
CA LYS A 27 50.04 -13.65 -8.02
C LYS A 27 50.75 -13.03 -9.23
N SER A 28 51.38 -13.85 -10.09
CA SER A 28 52.03 -13.36 -11.30
C SER A 28 51.03 -12.73 -12.27
N SER A 29 49.87 -13.36 -12.46
CA SER A 29 48.82 -12.85 -13.36
C SER A 29 48.05 -11.65 -12.77
N TYR A 30 48.00 -11.49 -11.45
CA TYR A 30 47.42 -10.30 -10.79
C TYR A 30 48.24 -9.03 -11.05
N LEU A 31 49.58 -9.16 -11.12
CA LEU A 31 50.45 -8.05 -11.54
C LEU A 31 50.21 -7.67 -13.02
N ASP A 32 49.95 -8.66 -13.88
CA ASP A 32 49.67 -8.46 -15.31
C ASP A 32 48.27 -7.86 -15.58
N GLU A 33 47.28 -8.15 -14.71
CA GLU A 33 45.92 -7.55 -14.79
C GLU A 33 45.95 -6.01 -14.72
N LYS A 34 46.97 -5.44 -14.05
CA LYS A 34 47.16 -3.99 -13.97
C LYS A 34 47.48 -3.36 -15.33
N TYR A 35 48.01 -4.14 -16.28
CA TYR A 35 48.51 -3.64 -17.57
C TYR A 35 47.64 -4.06 -18.77
N THR A 36 46.84 -5.12 -18.66
CA THR A 36 45.97 -5.57 -19.76
C THR A 36 44.60 -6.07 -19.29
N ASN A 37 43.53 -5.67 -19.99
CA ASN A 37 42.17 -6.17 -19.75
C ASN A 37 42.02 -7.62 -20.26
N TRP A 38 41.28 -8.45 -19.54
CA TRP A 38 41.09 -9.88 -19.86
C TRP A 38 40.42 -10.11 -21.23
N THR A 39 39.59 -9.17 -21.70
CA THR A 39 38.96 -9.22 -23.02
C THR A 39 39.99 -9.02 -24.14
N VAL A 40 40.91 -8.07 -23.96
CA VAL A 40 42.02 -7.84 -24.89
C VAL A 40 42.96 -9.05 -24.87
N TRP A 41 43.21 -9.62 -23.70
CA TRP A 41 44.02 -10.84 -23.55
C TRP A 41 43.40 -12.06 -24.25
N LEU A 42 42.07 -12.21 -24.20
CA LEU A 42 41.34 -13.25 -24.91
C LEU A 42 41.46 -13.06 -26.43
N LEU A 43 41.27 -11.85 -26.94
CA LEU A 43 41.38 -11.54 -28.37
C LEU A 43 42.80 -11.77 -28.89
N LEU A 44 43.82 -11.42 -28.12
CA LEU A 44 45.21 -11.62 -28.53
C LEU A 44 45.71 -13.06 -28.33
N SER A 45 44.95 -13.93 -27.64
CA SER A 45 45.37 -15.29 -27.32
C SER A 45 45.69 -16.17 -28.54
N PRO A 46 44.85 -16.24 -29.59
CA PRO A 46 45.17 -17.00 -30.80
C PRO A 46 46.41 -16.46 -31.54
N LEU A 47 46.59 -15.13 -31.56
CA LEU A 47 47.74 -14.49 -32.22
C LEU A 47 49.05 -14.75 -31.48
N ARG A 48 49.00 -14.82 -30.15
CA ARG A 48 50.16 -15.13 -29.31
C ARG A 48 50.66 -16.55 -29.52
N ASP A 49 49.75 -17.51 -29.70
CA ASP A 49 50.10 -18.89 -30.01
C ASP A 49 50.71 -19.01 -31.42
N ILE A 50 50.27 -18.18 -32.38
CA ILE A 50 50.89 -18.09 -33.72
C ILE A 50 52.29 -17.47 -33.62
N ALA A 51 52.47 -16.40 -32.83
CA ALA A 51 53.75 -15.73 -32.69
C ALA A 51 54.83 -16.62 -32.02
N GLN A 52 54.43 -17.54 -31.15
CA GLN A 52 55.34 -18.49 -30.51
C GLN A 52 55.94 -19.51 -31.48
N ILE A 53 55.37 -19.71 -32.68
CA ILE A 53 55.83 -20.69 -33.67
C ILE A 53 57.20 -20.32 -34.24
N ASN A 54 57.49 -19.02 -34.40
CA ASN A 54 58.81 -18.57 -34.85
C ASN A 54 59.93 -18.96 -33.88
N SER A 55 59.60 -19.27 -32.62
CA SER A 55 60.56 -19.78 -31.63
C SER A 55 60.72 -21.31 -31.64
N VAL A 56 59.85 -22.05 -32.34
CA VAL A 56 59.83 -23.53 -32.41
C VAL A 56 60.42 -24.02 -33.74
N HIS A 57 61.59 -23.50 -34.12
CA HIS A 57 62.38 -24.06 -35.24
C HIS A 57 63.08 -25.39 -34.89
N LYS A 58 62.78 -25.97 -33.72
CA LYS A 58 63.33 -27.26 -33.25
C LYS A 58 62.20 -28.26 -33.00
N GLY A 59 61.91 -29.08 -34.02
CA GLY A 59 61.26 -30.38 -33.86
C GLY A 59 59.78 -30.44 -34.26
N LEU A 60 59.50 -31.21 -35.32
CA LEU A 60 58.16 -31.58 -35.79
C LEU A 60 57.31 -32.40 -34.79
N LYS A 61 57.85 -32.78 -33.62
CA LYS A 61 57.11 -33.55 -32.60
C LYS A 61 56.22 -32.69 -31.70
N THR A 62 56.49 -31.40 -31.54
CA THR A 62 55.68 -30.47 -30.73
C THR A 62 54.44 -29.95 -31.45
N PHE A 63 54.29 -30.28 -32.74
CA PHE A 63 53.17 -29.85 -33.60
C PHE A 63 51.80 -30.34 -33.11
N SER A 64 51.76 -31.46 -32.36
CA SER A 64 50.54 -32.02 -31.80
C SER A 64 50.18 -31.48 -30.40
N GLU A 65 51.14 -30.90 -29.68
CA GLU A 65 50.94 -30.46 -28.28
C GLU A 65 50.61 -28.97 -28.17
N THR A 66 50.98 -28.17 -29.18
CA THR A 66 50.62 -26.75 -29.24
C THR A 66 49.20 -26.58 -29.78
N ASN A 67 48.43 -25.65 -29.20
CA ASN A 67 47.08 -25.26 -29.62
C ASN A 67 47.00 -24.60 -31.02
N PHE A 68 48.01 -24.83 -31.85
CA PHE A 68 48.18 -24.26 -33.18
C PHE A 68 46.98 -24.56 -34.08
N PHE A 69 46.47 -25.79 -34.07
CA PHE A 69 45.26 -26.14 -34.81
C PHE A 69 44.09 -25.21 -34.48
N LEU A 70 43.91 -24.87 -33.21
CA LEU A 70 42.87 -23.92 -32.78
C LEU A 70 43.18 -22.50 -33.24
N ALA A 71 44.45 -22.10 -33.34
CA ALA A 71 44.83 -20.76 -33.76
C ALA A 71 44.67 -20.51 -35.28
N ILE A 72 44.75 -21.55 -36.12
CA ILE A 72 44.63 -21.42 -37.59
C ILE A 72 43.18 -21.51 -38.07
N ILE A 73 42.25 -22.01 -37.25
CA ILE A 73 40.82 -22.11 -37.61
C ILE A 73 40.27 -20.86 -38.32
N PRO A 74 40.58 -19.61 -37.94
CA PRO A 74 40.03 -18.43 -38.62
C PRO A 74 40.46 -18.35 -40.09
N PHE A 75 41.69 -18.77 -40.40
CA PHE A 75 42.22 -18.83 -41.76
C PHE A 75 41.64 -20.01 -42.56
N VAL A 76 41.41 -21.15 -41.92
CA VAL A 76 40.71 -22.28 -42.56
C VAL A 76 39.26 -21.90 -42.86
N SER A 77 38.56 -21.26 -41.90
CA SER A 77 37.18 -20.81 -42.03
C SER A 77 37.01 -19.75 -43.12
N MET A 78 38.01 -18.87 -43.31
CA MET A 78 38.08 -17.94 -44.43
C MET A 78 38.04 -18.66 -45.78
N LEU A 79 38.82 -19.74 -45.94
CA LEU A 79 38.85 -20.54 -47.17
C LEU A 79 37.55 -21.33 -47.36
N THR A 80 37.05 -22.00 -46.32
CA THR A 80 35.82 -22.79 -46.41
C THR A 80 34.57 -21.93 -46.60
N GLY A 81 34.57 -20.68 -46.12
CA GLY A 81 33.46 -19.74 -46.30
C GLY A 81 33.18 -19.43 -47.78
N THR A 82 34.24 -19.31 -48.58
CA THR A 82 34.11 -19.11 -50.04
C THR A 82 33.56 -20.36 -50.75
N VAL A 83 33.97 -21.55 -50.31
CA VAL A 83 33.49 -22.83 -50.86
C VAL A 83 32.00 -23.06 -50.51
N ALA A 84 31.60 -22.72 -49.28
CA ALA A 84 30.25 -22.94 -48.79
C ALA A 84 29.22 -21.97 -49.40
N LEU A 85 29.58 -20.70 -49.54
CA LEU A 85 28.67 -19.65 -50.02
C LEU A 85 28.65 -19.49 -51.54
N LYS A 86 29.61 -20.10 -52.25
CA LYS A 86 29.73 -20.09 -53.73
C LYS A 86 29.48 -18.69 -54.33
N PRO A 87 30.27 -17.68 -53.93
CA PRO A 87 30.09 -16.32 -54.40
C PRO A 87 30.28 -16.23 -55.92
N THR A 88 29.46 -15.41 -56.58
CA THR A 88 29.45 -15.24 -58.03
C THR A 88 30.28 -14.05 -58.49
N ASP A 89 30.34 -12.98 -57.70
CA ASP A 89 31.11 -11.77 -57.99
C ASP A 89 32.23 -11.51 -56.97
N TRP A 90 33.21 -10.67 -57.33
CA TRP A 90 34.39 -10.40 -56.49
C TRP A 90 34.04 -9.74 -55.14
N ILE A 91 32.97 -8.95 -55.07
CA ILE A 91 32.48 -8.34 -53.83
C ILE A 91 31.92 -9.42 -52.90
N GLU A 92 31.17 -10.39 -53.45
CA GLU A 92 30.64 -11.53 -52.70
C GLU A 92 31.77 -12.47 -52.26
N TYR A 93 32.83 -12.59 -53.06
CA TYR A 93 34.02 -13.35 -52.69
C TYR A 93 34.72 -12.72 -51.47
N LEU A 94 34.93 -11.40 -51.49
CA LEU A 94 35.49 -10.68 -50.35
C LEU A 94 34.57 -10.73 -49.12
N GLY A 95 33.25 -10.62 -49.33
CA GLY A 95 32.24 -10.74 -48.28
C GLY A 95 32.21 -12.13 -47.62
N SER A 96 32.29 -13.20 -48.40
CA SER A 96 32.32 -14.57 -47.89
C SER A 96 33.63 -14.93 -47.18
N MET A 97 34.78 -14.44 -47.67
CA MET A 97 36.06 -14.57 -46.96
C MET A 97 36.04 -13.88 -45.61
N THR A 98 35.59 -12.62 -45.57
CA THR A 98 35.55 -11.83 -44.34
C THR A 98 34.58 -12.43 -43.33
N LEU A 99 33.39 -12.85 -43.77
CA LEU A 99 32.42 -13.53 -42.92
C LEU A 99 32.96 -14.86 -42.36
N GLY A 100 33.61 -15.68 -43.21
CA GLY A 100 34.25 -16.93 -42.80
C GLY A 100 35.36 -16.70 -41.77
N LEU A 101 36.19 -15.68 -41.95
CA LEU A 101 37.25 -15.30 -41.01
C LEU A 101 36.67 -14.87 -39.66
N VAL A 102 35.64 -14.02 -39.66
CA VAL A 102 34.99 -13.54 -38.42
C VAL A 102 34.35 -14.69 -37.65
N LEU A 103 33.58 -15.55 -38.34
CA LEU A 103 32.92 -16.70 -37.70
C LEU A 103 33.94 -17.70 -37.17
N GLY A 104 34.99 -18.01 -37.95
CA GLY A 104 36.08 -18.86 -37.50
C GLY A 104 36.79 -18.28 -36.29
N TYR A 105 37.06 -16.98 -36.30
CA TYR A 105 37.69 -16.29 -35.17
C TYR A 105 36.83 -16.34 -33.90
N ILE A 106 35.53 -16.03 -33.98
CA ILE A 106 34.60 -16.16 -32.85
C ILE A 106 34.58 -17.61 -32.32
N PHE A 107 34.55 -18.59 -33.21
CA PHE A 107 34.60 -20.00 -32.85
C PHE A 107 35.87 -20.33 -32.06
N THR A 108 37.05 -19.84 -32.49
CA THR A 108 38.30 -20.06 -31.75
C THR A 108 38.28 -19.49 -30.34
N LEU A 109 37.73 -18.29 -30.15
CA LEU A 109 37.68 -17.65 -28.83
C LEU A 109 36.93 -18.50 -27.82
N THR A 110 35.90 -19.24 -28.26
CA THR A 110 35.15 -20.20 -27.43
C THR A 110 36.05 -21.29 -26.82
N PHE A 111 37.11 -21.72 -27.52
CA PHE A 111 38.06 -22.72 -27.01
C PHE A 111 39.21 -22.10 -26.19
N TYR A 112 39.56 -20.85 -26.42
CA TYR A 112 40.55 -20.13 -25.62
C TYR A 112 39.97 -19.60 -24.31
N PHE A 113 38.65 -19.37 -24.25
CA PHE A 113 38.00 -18.86 -23.05
C PHE A 113 38.17 -19.77 -21.80
N PRO A 114 37.94 -21.10 -21.86
CA PRO A 114 38.20 -21.98 -20.72
C PRO A 114 39.66 -21.96 -20.25
N LYS A 115 40.60 -21.71 -21.17
CA LYS A 115 42.04 -21.67 -20.87
C LYS A 115 42.46 -20.44 -20.06
N LEU A 116 41.67 -19.37 -20.08
CA LEU A 116 41.87 -18.20 -19.19
C LEU A 116 41.57 -18.53 -17.73
N LEU A 117 40.77 -19.57 -17.48
CA LEU A 117 40.27 -19.94 -16.15
C LEU A 117 41.06 -21.08 -15.50
N GLN A 118 42.00 -21.70 -16.22
CA GLN A 118 42.79 -22.84 -15.73
C GLN A 118 44.19 -22.41 -15.30
N PHE A 119 44.58 -22.66 -14.04
CA PHE A 119 45.87 -22.25 -13.48
C PHE A 119 47.09 -22.80 -14.22
N LYS A 120 46.98 -24.03 -14.76
CA LYS A 120 48.05 -24.70 -15.50
C LYS A 120 48.19 -24.23 -16.95
N SER A 121 47.28 -23.38 -17.42
CA SER A 121 47.31 -22.86 -18.78
C SER A 121 48.21 -21.64 -18.89
N ASN A 122 48.99 -21.58 -19.96
CA ASN A 122 49.81 -20.39 -20.30
C ASN A 122 48.95 -19.16 -20.64
N HIS A 123 47.63 -19.32 -20.78
CA HIS A 123 46.68 -18.23 -21.03
C HIS A 123 45.94 -17.76 -19.79
N PHE A 124 46.24 -18.30 -18.60
CA PHE A 124 45.55 -17.93 -17.37
C PHE A 124 45.53 -16.40 -17.16
N HIS A 125 44.39 -15.86 -16.74
CA HIS A 125 44.24 -14.43 -16.46
C HIS A 125 43.36 -14.19 -15.22
N THR A 126 43.93 -13.58 -14.18
CA THR A 126 43.26 -13.33 -12.88
C THR A 126 41.96 -12.53 -13.03
N GLY A 127 41.92 -11.52 -13.91
CA GLY A 127 40.71 -10.75 -14.19
C GLY A 127 39.52 -11.58 -14.73
N ALA A 128 39.76 -12.54 -15.63
CA ALA A 128 38.71 -13.45 -16.12
C ALA A 128 38.28 -14.42 -15.02
N TYR A 129 39.26 -14.94 -14.26
CA TYR A 129 39.02 -15.84 -13.14
C TYR A 129 38.17 -15.18 -12.03
N ARG A 130 38.42 -13.90 -11.71
CA ARG A 130 37.61 -13.11 -10.77
C ARG A 130 36.15 -12.99 -11.19
N VAL A 131 35.90 -12.79 -12.49
CA VAL A 131 34.54 -12.57 -13.01
C VAL A 131 33.75 -13.89 -13.07
N PHE A 132 34.35 -14.94 -13.63
CA PHE A 132 33.65 -16.19 -13.92
C PHE A 132 33.75 -17.24 -12.79
N ARG A 133 34.71 -17.11 -11.87
CA ARG A 133 34.90 -18.00 -10.71
C ARG A 133 35.02 -17.22 -9.41
N LYS A 134 34.07 -16.31 -9.17
CA LYS A 134 34.06 -15.40 -8.02
C LYS A 134 34.20 -16.09 -6.66
N GLN A 135 33.52 -17.22 -6.45
CA GLN A 135 33.57 -17.95 -5.17
C GLN A 135 34.98 -18.52 -4.90
N GLU A 136 35.59 -19.17 -5.90
CA GLU A 136 36.95 -19.69 -5.77
C GLU A 136 37.95 -18.54 -5.58
N TYR A 137 37.80 -17.46 -6.35
CA TYR A 137 38.65 -16.27 -6.24
C TYR A 137 38.58 -15.62 -4.84
N GLU A 138 37.39 -15.47 -4.27
CA GLU A 138 37.22 -14.87 -2.93
C GLU A 138 37.89 -15.69 -1.83
N MET A 139 37.94 -17.03 -1.97
CA MET A 139 38.65 -17.89 -1.02
C MET A 139 40.17 -17.66 -1.04
N PHE A 140 40.75 -17.38 -2.20
CA PHE A 140 42.18 -17.12 -2.32
C PHE A 140 42.54 -15.64 -2.21
N ARG A 141 41.56 -14.73 -2.22
CA ARG A 141 41.75 -13.27 -2.26
C ARG A 141 42.67 -12.76 -1.16
N SER A 142 42.55 -13.31 0.05
CA SER A 142 43.38 -12.93 1.19
C SER A 142 44.85 -13.30 1.00
N ALA A 143 45.16 -14.37 0.26
CA ALA A 143 46.53 -14.82 0.01
C ALA A 143 47.28 -13.99 -1.06
N PHE A 144 46.60 -13.07 -1.76
CA PHE A 144 47.16 -12.29 -2.87
C PHE A 144 47.60 -10.87 -2.51
N LEU A 145 47.31 -10.41 -1.30
CA LEU A 145 47.65 -9.05 -0.88
C LEU A 145 49.15 -8.86 -0.60
N ASP A 146 49.88 -9.97 -0.45
CA ASP A 146 51.31 -9.99 -0.09
C ASP A 146 52.23 -10.12 -1.32
N HIS A 147 53.46 -9.61 -1.22
CA HIS A 147 54.41 -9.53 -2.32
C HIS A 147 54.83 -10.92 -2.85
N LYS A 148 55.42 -10.95 -4.06
CA LYS A 148 55.95 -12.17 -4.68
C LYS A 148 57.03 -12.78 -3.76
N GLY A 149 56.85 -14.03 -3.33
CA GLY A 149 57.75 -14.69 -2.37
C GLY A 149 57.23 -14.74 -0.92
N GLU A 150 56.14 -14.05 -0.61
CA GLU A 150 55.54 -14.01 0.72
C GLU A 150 54.23 -14.82 0.80
N TYR A 151 53.97 -15.45 1.95
CA TYR A 151 52.81 -16.30 2.26
C TYR A 151 52.58 -17.49 1.30
N TYR A 152 53.38 -18.54 1.51
CA TYR A 152 53.21 -19.85 0.89
C TYR A 152 52.99 -20.90 1.98
N PHE A 153 52.30 -22.00 1.65
CA PHE A 153 52.14 -23.11 2.61
C PHE A 153 53.50 -23.70 2.99
N ARG A 154 54.48 -23.64 2.08
CA ARG A 154 55.88 -23.96 2.38
C ARG A 154 56.51 -23.00 3.40
N GLY A 155 56.28 -21.70 3.30
CA GLY A 155 56.78 -20.72 4.28
C GLY A 155 56.16 -20.92 5.67
N LEU A 156 54.87 -21.27 5.72
CA LEU A 156 54.19 -21.62 6.96
C LEU A 156 54.72 -22.93 7.56
N TYR A 157 55.07 -23.92 6.72
CA TYR A 157 55.70 -25.18 7.12
C TYR A 157 57.05 -24.91 7.80
N ASP A 158 57.90 -24.11 7.16
CA ASP A 158 59.23 -23.76 7.65
C ASP A 158 59.15 -22.93 8.94
N TYR A 159 58.20 -22.00 9.04
CA TYR A 159 57.94 -21.19 10.23
C TYR A 159 57.49 -22.02 11.43
N ILE A 160 56.52 -22.91 11.25
CA ILE A 160 56.02 -23.80 12.31
C ILE A 160 57.15 -24.75 12.77
N ASN A 161 57.99 -25.22 11.85
CA ASN A 161 59.12 -26.08 12.20
C ASN A 161 60.16 -25.33 13.06
N ASN A 162 60.51 -24.10 12.68
CA ASN A 162 61.43 -23.25 13.44
C ASN A 162 60.87 -22.85 14.81
N MET A 163 59.55 -22.64 14.92
CA MET A 163 58.88 -22.34 16.20
C MET A 163 58.76 -23.55 17.14
N ARG A 164 58.52 -24.77 16.62
CA ARG A 164 58.46 -25.98 17.45
C ARG A 164 59.80 -26.27 18.16
N VAL A 165 60.90 -25.82 17.57
CA VAL A 165 62.25 -25.94 18.14
C VAL A 165 62.48 -24.94 19.29
N ASN A 166 61.71 -23.84 19.37
CA ASN A 166 61.85 -22.79 20.38
C ASN A 166 60.60 -22.73 21.29
N SER A 167 60.57 -23.56 22.34
CA SER A 167 59.38 -23.83 23.16
C SER A 167 58.75 -22.61 23.87
N ASN A 168 59.53 -21.57 24.17
CA ASN A 168 59.05 -20.38 24.87
C ASN A 168 58.23 -19.43 23.96
N ASP A 169 58.55 -19.39 22.67
CA ASP A 169 57.83 -18.57 21.68
C ASP A 169 56.47 -19.19 21.36
N PHE A 170 56.39 -20.53 21.34
CA PHE A 170 55.14 -21.24 21.13
C PHE A 170 54.14 -21.04 22.28
N GLN A 171 54.62 -21.09 23.54
CA GLN A 171 53.76 -20.96 24.71
C GLN A 171 53.20 -19.54 24.87
N SER A 172 54.01 -18.51 24.60
CA SER A 172 53.55 -17.11 24.61
C SER A 172 52.55 -16.81 23.49
N LEU A 173 52.76 -17.35 22.28
CA LEU A 173 51.82 -17.23 21.17
C LEU A 173 50.48 -17.90 21.49
N SER A 174 50.51 -19.11 22.05
CA SER A 174 49.28 -19.84 22.41
C SER A 174 48.44 -19.08 23.45
N THR A 175 49.08 -18.47 24.46
CA THR A 175 48.39 -17.64 25.45
C THR A 175 47.78 -16.39 24.79
N ASN A 176 48.56 -15.67 23.97
CA ASN A 176 48.08 -14.47 23.27
C ASN A 176 46.93 -14.76 22.30
N ILE A 177 46.98 -15.91 21.60
CA ILE A 177 45.90 -16.36 20.72
C ILE A 177 44.65 -16.67 21.54
N ASN A 178 44.78 -17.42 22.65
CA ASN A 178 43.62 -17.76 23.48
C ASN A 178 42.97 -16.50 24.09
N GLU A 179 43.76 -15.54 24.56
CA GLU A 179 43.25 -14.25 25.05
C GLU A 179 42.58 -13.43 23.95
N SER A 180 43.20 -13.34 22.77
CA SER A 180 42.62 -12.63 21.62
C SER A 180 41.31 -13.29 21.14
N LEU A 181 41.26 -14.62 21.15
CA LEU A 181 40.07 -15.39 20.78
C LEU A 181 38.95 -15.21 21.80
N ALA A 182 39.29 -15.21 23.10
CA ALA A 182 38.34 -14.95 24.18
C ALA A 182 37.79 -13.52 24.10
N ASP A 183 38.63 -12.52 23.86
CA ASP A 183 38.22 -11.13 23.67
C ASP A 183 37.32 -10.97 22.42
N TYR A 184 37.67 -11.63 21.32
CA TYR A 184 36.83 -11.67 20.12
C TYR A 184 35.44 -12.24 20.42
N PHE A 185 35.36 -13.40 21.08
CA PHE A 185 34.08 -14.01 21.43
C PHE A 185 33.28 -13.18 22.44
N HIS A 186 33.93 -12.52 23.38
CA HIS A 186 33.26 -11.60 24.29
C HIS A 186 32.67 -10.39 23.56
N LYS A 187 33.42 -9.80 22.62
CA LYS A 187 32.93 -8.70 21.77
C LYS A 187 31.78 -9.13 20.88
N GLU A 188 31.88 -10.30 20.26
CA GLU A 188 30.81 -10.86 19.41
C GLU A 188 29.54 -11.14 20.22
N LYS A 189 29.68 -11.78 21.39
CA LYS A 189 28.56 -12.02 22.31
C LYS A 189 27.88 -10.72 22.71
N HIS A 190 28.65 -9.71 23.15
CA HIS A 190 28.11 -8.41 23.52
C HIS A 190 27.41 -7.71 22.35
N HIS A 191 27.97 -7.81 21.14
CA HIS A 191 27.35 -7.27 19.93
C HIS A 191 26.01 -7.95 19.62
N LEU A 192 25.94 -9.28 19.74
CA LEU A 192 24.71 -10.05 19.54
C LEU A 192 23.65 -9.73 20.60
N GLU A 193 24.03 -9.63 21.87
CA GLU A 193 23.13 -9.24 22.97
C GLU A 193 22.55 -7.84 22.75
N THR A 194 23.39 -6.89 22.31
CA THR A 194 22.95 -5.54 21.94
C THR A 194 21.98 -5.56 20.76
N LYS A 195 22.24 -6.39 19.74
CA LYS A 195 21.35 -6.51 18.59
C LYS A 195 20.00 -7.11 19.00
N ILE A 196 20.00 -8.12 19.86
CA ILE A 196 18.78 -8.75 20.39
C ILE A 196 17.97 -7.73 21.21
N SER A 197 18.60 -6.95 22.09
CA SER A 197 17.88 -5.95 22.89
C SER A 197 17.27 -4.84 22.02
N LEU A 198 17.99 -4.38 21.00
CA LEU A 198 17.48 -3.41 20.02
C LEU A 198 16.31 -3.97 19.20
N LEU A 199 16.40 -5.22 18.75
CA LEU A 199 15.31 -5.88 18.02
C LEU A 199 14.06 -6.05 18.89
N LYS A 200 14.21 -6.47 20.14
CA LYS A 200 13.10 -6.55 21.11
C LYS A 200 12.45 -5.19 21.35
N SER A 201 13.24 -4.14 21.52
CA SER A 201 12.72 -2.78 21.70
C SER A 201 11.95 -2.29 20.46
N ARG A 202 12.46 -2.58 19.25
CA ARG A 202 11.76 -2.26 18.00
C ARG A 202 10.44 -3.01 17.85
N LEU A 203 10.44 -4.31 18.20
CA LEU A 203 9.24 -5.14 18.16
C LEU A 203 8.17 -4.60 19.12
N ASN A 204 8.53 -4.33 20.38
CA ASN A 204 7.59 -3.75 21.35
C ASN A 204 7.01 -2.40 20.88
N ARG A 205 7.83 -1.52 20.29
CA ARG A 205 7.37 -0.25 19.73
C ARG A 205 6.43 -0.45 18.54
N GLN A 206 6.65 -1.48 17.74
CA GLN A 206 5.80 -1.79 16.60
C GLN A 206 4.45 -2.35 17.08
N ASP A 207 4.46 -3.22 18.10
CA ASP A 207 3.24 -3.74 18.72
C ASP A 207 2.41 -2.63 19.37
N GLU A 208 3.06 -1.69 20.07
CA GLU A 208 2.36 -0.54 20.66
C GLU A 208 1.71 0.34 19.59
N LYS A 209 2.43 0.64 18.50
CA LYS A 209 1.87 1.37 17.35
C LYS A 209 0.73 0.62 16.69
N PHE A 210 0.86 -0.71 16.56
CA PHE A 210 -0.18 -1.55 16.00
C PHE A 210 -1.44 -1.51 16.86
N ASN A 211 -1.32 -1.61 18.18
CA ASN A 211 -2.44 -1.53 19.10
C ASN A 211 -3.14 -0.16 19.05
N ILE A 212 -2.38 0.94 19.01
CA ILE A 212 -2.95 2.28 18.84
C ILE A 212 -3.73 2.37 17.53
N LEU A 213 -3.17 1.82 16.44
CA LEU A 213 -3.81 1.81 15.14
C LEU A 213 -5.11 0.99 15.14
N VAL A 214 -5.08 -0.20 15.75
CA VAL A 214 -6.27 -1.05 15.91
C VAL A 214 -7.37 -0.32 16.66
N ASN A 215 -7.07 0.28 17.82
CA ASN A 215 -8.06 1.02 18.59
C ASN A 215 -8.64 2.20 17.79
N THR A 216 -7.79 2.92 17.05
CA THR A 216 -8.24 4.03 16.19
C THR A 216 -9.21 3.55 15.11
N TYR A 217 -8.95 2.38 14.51
CA TYR A 217 -9.85 1.78 13.53
C TYR A 217 -11.15 1.27 14.16
N GLU A 218 -11.09 0.66 15.36
CA GLU A 218 -12.28 0.22 16.08
C GLU A 218 -13.18 1.40 16.44
N ASP A 219 -12.62 2.51 16.91
CA ASP A 219 -13.36 3.74 17.19
C ASP A 219 -14.03 4.29 15.92
N ALA A 220 -13.29 4.34 14.81
CA ALA A 220 -13.82 4.81 13.53
C ALA A 220 -14.92 3.90 12.97
N ILE A 221 -14.78 2.57 13.12
CA ILE A 221 -15.82 1.60 12.73
C ILE A 221 -17.07 1.82 13.58
N SER A 222 -16.93 1.99 14.90
CA SER A 222 -18.06 2.22 15.79
C SER A 222 -18.81 3.52 15.47
N GLU A 223 -18.08 4.58 15.11
CA GLU A 223 -18.69 5.84 14.68
C GLU A 223 -19.48 5.67 13.37
N LEU A 224 -18.91 4.97 12.38
CA LEU A 224 -19.58 4.68 11.11
C LEU A 224 -20.80 3.78 11.28
N GLU A 225 -20.74 2.77 12.15
CA GLU A 225 -21.89 1.92 12.46
C GLU A 225 -23.03 2.74 13.06
N LYS A 226 -22.72 3.65 13.98
CA LYS A 226 -23.71 4.54 14.58
C LYS A 226 -24.34 5.49 13.56
N GLU A 227 -23.53 6.09 12.69
CA GLU A 227 -24.04 6.97 11.63
C GLU A 227 -24.94 6.19 10.66
N ASN A 228 -24.54 4.99 10.27
CA ASN A 228 -25.33 4.13 9.40
C ASN A 228 -26.67 3.72 10.04
N ASP A 229 -26.68 3.41 11.35
CA ASP A 229 -27.90 3.12 12.09
C ASP A 229 -28.84 4.33 12.17
N GLU A 230 -28.31 5.54 12.37
CA GLU A 230 -29.07 6.78 12.37
C GLU A 230 -29.68 7.06 10.98
N LEU A 231 -28.90 6.88 9.91
CA LEU A 231 -29.37 7.02 8.52
C LEU A 231 -30.45 5.98 8.16
N SER A 232 -30.27 4.73 8.61
CA SER A 232 -31.22 3.64 8.38
C SER A 232 -32.58 3.95 9.04
N LYS A 233 -32.58 4.33 10.32
CA LYS A 233 -33.78 4.79 11.03
C LYS A 233 -34.40 5.99 10.33
N GLY A 234 -33.57 6.91 9.83
CA GLY A 234 -34.06 8.06 9.11
C GLY A 234 -34.80 7.69 7.81
N SER A 235 -34.26 6.74 7.05
CA SER A 235 -34.90 6.18 5.86
C SER A 235 -36.26 5.53 6.19
N GLU A 236 -36.35 4.79 7.29
CA GLU A 236 -37.61 4.21 7.77
C GLU A 236 -38.67 5.29 8.01
N TYR A 237 -38.31 6.41 8.65
CA TYR A 237 -39.23 7.53 8.88
C TYR A 237 -39.75 8.15 7.59
N VAL A 238 -38.90 8.27 6.56
CA VAL A 238 -39.31 8.77 5.24
C VAL A 238 -40.23 7.78 4.53
N ILE A 239 -39.92 6.48 4.59
CA ILE A 239 -40.76 5.43 4.01
C ILE A 239 -42.15 5.45 4.65
N GLU A 240 -42.24 5.63 5.97
CA GLU A 240 -43.51 5.79 6.67
C GLU A 240 -44.27 7.04 6.22
N LEU A 241 -43.58 8.19 6.13
CA LEU A 241 -44.18 9.43 5.62
C LEU A 241 -44.76 9.24 4.20
N ILE A 242 -44.02 8.59 3.30
CA ILE A 242 -44.49 8.29 1.94
C ILE A 242 -45.71 7.37 1.96
N LYS A 243 -45.72 6.34 2.83
CA LYS A 243 -46.89 5.45 2.99
C LYS A 243 -48.12 6.24 3.44
N ASP A 244 -47.97 7.18 4.36
CA ASP A 244 -49.08 7.99 4.86
C ASP A 244 -49.57 9.02 3.83
N ILE A 245 -48.66 9.64 3.06
CA ILE A 245 -49.01 10.46 1.90
C ILE A 245 -49.79 9.63 0.87
N ASN A 246 -49.33 8.43 0.54
CA ASN A 246 -50.02 7.55 -0.41
C ASN A 246 -51.44 7.23 0.05
N LYS A 247 -51.64 6.87 1.32
CA LYS A 247 -52.99 6.67 1.90
C LYS A 247 -53.84 7.93 1.75
N LEU A 248 -53.28 9.10 2.03
CA LEU A 248 -53.97 10.38 1.91
C LEU A 248 -54.40 10.64 0.46
N LEU A 249 -53.50 10.46 -0.51
CA LEU A 249 -53.81 10.63 -1.94
C LEU A 249 -54.94 9.70 -2.40
N PHE A 250 -54.98 8.44 -1.93
CA PHE A 250 -56.10 7.54 -2.20
C PHE A 250 -57.40 8.02 -1.56
N ARG A 251 -57.36 8.53 -0.31
CA ARG A 251 -58.53 9.09 0.36
C ARG A 251 -59.06 10.33 -0.35
N MET A 252 -58.17 11.20 -0.85
CA MET A 252 -58.53 12.30 -1.73
C MET A 252 -59.20 11.76 -3.00
N LYS A 253 -58.54 10.85 -3.74
CA LYS A 253 -59.11 10.32 -4.99
C LYS A 253 -60.51 9.72 -4.80
N ASN A 254 -60.77 9.10 -3.65
CA ASN A 254 -62.05 8.50 -3.28
C ASN A 254 -63.03 9.46 -2.60
N ARG A 255 -62.72 10.76 -2.51
CA ARG A 255 -63.57 11.82 -1.90
C ARG A 255 -63.93 11.58 -0.43
N VAL A 256 -63.05 10.92 0.30
CA VAL A 256 -63.21 10.66 1.76
C VAL A 256 -62.12 11.38 2.58
N PHE A 257 -61.47 12.37 1.98
CA PHE A 257 -60.48 13.22 2.63
C PHE A 257 -61.17 14.25 3.54
N SER A 258 -60.62 14.45 4.72
CA SER A 258 -61.11 15.37 5.75
C SER A 258 -59.95 16.04 6.49
N THR A 259 -60.23 17.08 7.27
CA THR A 259 -59.23 17.74 8.13
C THR A 259 -58.53 16.77 9.08
N LYS A 260 -59.21 15.69 9.49
CA LYS A 260 -58.64 14.64 10.34
C LYS A 260 -57.51 13.86 9.70
N ASP A 261 -57.45 13.84 8.37
CA ASP A 261 -56.42 13.15 7.60
C ASP A 261 -55.10 13.95 7.53
N LEU A 262 -55.08 15.19 8.07
CA LEU A 262 -53.86 15.98 8.22
C LEU A 262 -52.91 15.44 9.31
N ASN A 263 -53.33 14.42 10.08
CA ASN A 263 -52.53 13.74 11.09
C ASN A 263 -51.52 12.77 10.44
N ILE A 264 -50.56 13.32 9.70
CA ILE A 264 -49.55 12.55 8.95
C ILE A 264 -48.27 12.37 9.76
N VAL A 265 -47.87 13.41 10.49
CA VAL A 265 -46.60 13.45 11.22
C VAL A 265 -46.84 13.18 12.70
N SER A 266 -47.73 13.95 13.31
CA SER A 266 -48.09 13.83 14.72
C SER A 266 -49.51 14.35 14.95
N GLY A 267 -50.06 14.09 16.14
CA GLY A 267 -51.28 14.73 16.60
C GLY A 267 -51.18 16.25 16.48
N PHE A 268 -52.30 16.92 16.21
CA PHE A 268 -52.30 18.34 15.93
C PHE A 268 -53.55 19.08 16.42
N THR A 269 -53.39 20.39 16.62
CA THR A 269 -54.51 21.33 16.70
C THR A 269 -54.43 22.37 15.61
N LEU A 270 -55.55 22.62 14.95
CA LEU A 270 -55.67 23.57 13.84
C LEU A 270 -56.52 24.76 14.29
N TYR A 271 -56.02 25.98 14.09
CA TYR A 271 -56.72 27.21 14.42
C TYR A 271 -56.86 28.12 13.20
N GLU A 272 -57.97 28.84 13.12
CA GLU A 272 -58.20 29.92 12.16
C GLU A 272 -58.20 31.27 12.88
N ARG A 273 -57.49 32.25 12.31
CA ARG A 273 -57.57 33.64 12.78
C ARG A 273 -58.87 34.27 12.32
N ARG A 274 -59.72 34.67 13.28
CA ARG A 274 -60.89 35.52 13.05
C ARG A 274 -60.76 36.77 13.90
N GLU A 275 -60.55 37.91 13.25
CA GLU A 275 -60.32 39.20 13.90
C GLU A 275 -59.18 39.14 14.95
N LYS A 276 -59.54 39.21 16.24
CA LYS A 276 -58.64 39.26 17.40
C LYS A 276 -58.51 37.93 18.15
N GLU A 277 -59.06 36.85 17.60
CA GLU A 277 -59.05 35.54 18.25
C GLU A 277 -58.62 34.43 17.28
N LEU A 278 -58.06 33.36 17.83
CA LEU A 278 -57.83 32.10 17.13
C LEU A 278 -58.94 31.12 17.51
N PHE A 279 -59.70 30.67 16.53
CA PHE A 279 -60.78 29.70 16.67
C PHE A 279 -60.30 28.31 16.28
N LYS A 280 -60.48 27.32 17.17
CA LYS A 280 -60.09 25.94 16.89
C LYS A 280 -61.00 25.35 15.82
N ILE A 281 -60.41 24.89 14.72
CA ILE A 281 -61.09 24.18 13.63
C ILE A 281 -61.16 22.70 13.97
N ASP A 282 -60.02 22.10 14.33
CA ASP A 282 -59.92 20.67 14.59
C ASP A 282 -58.85 20.36 15.65
N ASP A 283 -58.98 19.18 16.25
CA ASP A 283 -58.14 18.67 17.33
C ASP A 283 -58.05 17.14 17.22
N VAL A 284 -56.90 16.64 16.78
CA VAL A 284 -56.74 15.24 16.36
C VAL A 284 -55.51 14.65 17.03
N GLY A 285 -55.68 13.55 17.76
CA GLY A 285 -54.56 12.83 18.38
C GLY A 285 -53.85 13.61 19.50
N THR A 286 -54.49 14.64 20.07
CA THR A 286 -53.98 15.36 21.25
C THR A 286 -54.76 15.00 22.52
N THR A 287 -54.32 15.52 23.67
CA THR A 287 -55.04 15.37 24.95
C THR A 287 -56.36 16.14 25.03
N GLY A 288 -56.70 16.93 24.00
CA GLY A 288 -57.94 17.72 23.95
C GLY A 288 -57.98 18.92 24.90
N SER A 289 -56.88 19.20 25.61
CA SER A 289 -56.79 20.31 26.58
C SER A 289 -56.69 21.69 25.93
N SER A 290 -56.57 21.74 24.59
CA SER A 290 -56.44 22.98 23.84
C SER A 290 -57.80 23.72 23.76
N PRO A 291 -57.88 25.01 24.15
CA PRO A 291 -59.11 25.78 24.23
C PRO A 291 -59.70 26.02 22.83
N MET A 292 -61.01 26.17 22.79
CA MET A 292 -61.75 26.43 21.54
C MET A 292 -61.46 27.82 20.96
N LYS A 293 -61.14 28.80 21.82
CA LYS A 293 -60.81 30.17 21.44
C LYS A 293 -59.60 30.66 22.21
N ILE A 294 -58.67 31.34 21.54
CA ILE A 294 -57.50 31.97 22.16
C ILE A 294 -57.48 33.44 21.76
N SER A 295 -57.50 34.35 22.73
CA SER A 295 -57.40 35.79 22.47
C SER A 295 -55.96 36.16 22.08
N LEU A 296 -55.81 36.98 21.03
CA LEU A 296 -54.51 37.51 20.59
C LEU A 296 -54.05 38.74 21.39
N ASP A 297 -54.97 39.40 22.10
CA ASP A 297 -54.71 40.64 22.84
C ASP A 297 -54.07 40.38 24.23
N ASP A 298 -54.16 39.15 24.74
CA ASP A 298 -53.61 38.80 26.05
C ASP A 298 -52.08 38.65 26.01
N LYS A 299 -51.39 39.65 26.58
CA LYS A 299 -49.92 39.69 26.68
C LYS A 299 -49.35 38.53 27.52
N SER A 300 -50.13 37.93 28.42
CA SER A 300 -49.68 36.81 29.25
C SER A 300 -49.61 35.49 28.47
N LEU A 301 -50.51 35.30 27.49
CA LEU A 301 -50.55 34.11 26.62
C LEU A 301 -49.43 34.12 25.58
N TYR A 302 -49.00 35.30 25.15
CA TYR A 302 -47.91 35.48 24.16
C TYR A 302 -46.60 34.76 24.55
N LYS A 303 -46.26 34.68 25.85
CA LYS A 303 -45.06 33.96 26.32
C LYS A 303 -45.25 32.45 26.41
N LYS A 304 -46.49 31.98 26.54
CA LYS A 304 -46.81 30.57 26.81
C LYS A 304 -47.21 29.81 25.55
N TRP A 305 -47.80 30.49 24.56
CA TRP A 305 -48.44 29.87 23.39
C TRP A 305 -47.71 30.23 22.10
N GLY A 306 -47.07 29.23 21.48
CA GLY A 306 -46.38 29.38 20.19
C GLY A 306 -47.34 29.86 19.11
N ALA A 307 -48.59 29.38 19.15
CA ALA A 307 -49.66 29.76 18.24
C ALA A 307 -49.97 31.27 18.22
N VAL A 308 -49.97 31.93 19.39
CA VAL A 308 -50.20 33.38 19.48
C VAL A 308 -48.99 34.15 18.94
N LYS A 309 -47.79 33.67 19.26
CA LYS A 309 -46.53 34.30 18.84
C LYS A 309 -46.37 34.30 17.32
N VAL A 310 -46.60 33.16 16.65
CA VAL A 310 -46.46 33.06 15.18
C VAL A 310 -47.43 33.97 14.43
N VAL A 311 -48.64 34.19 14.96
CA VAL A 311 -49.65 35.05 14.34
C VAL A 311 -49.36 36.52 14.56
N ARG A 312 -49.07 36.91 15.80
CA ARG A 312 -48.87 38.31 16.17
C ARG A 312 -47.60 38.90 15.56
N ASP A 313 -46.51 38.13 15.59
CA ASP A 313 -45.22 38.57 15.04
C ASP A 313 -45.09 38.25 13.55
N GLN A 314 -46.14 37.69 12.93
CA GLN A 314 -46.20 37.29 11.52
C GLN A 314 -44.99 36.42 11.09
N LEU A 315 -44.56 35.53 11.96
CA LEU A 315 -43.36 34.72 11.73
C LEU A 315 -43.59 33.74 10.57
N THR A 316 -42.60 33.64 9.71
CA THR A 316 -42.55 32.64 8.63
C THR A 316 -41.91 31.33 9.09
N GLN A 317 -41.14 31.37 10.17
CA GLN A 317 -40.48 30.22 10.78
C GLN A 317 -41.38 29.59 11.86
N PRO A 318 -41.31 28.27 12.05
CA PRO A 318 -41.99 27.59 13.14
C PRO A 318 -41.52 28.09 14.50
N VAL A 319 -42.40 28.07 15.50
CA VAL A 319 -42.06 28.36 16.90
C VAL A 319 -42.24 27.09 17.71
N ILE A 320 -41.18 26.72 18.44
CA ILE A 320 -41.14 25.53 19.30
C ILE A 320 -41.39 25.95 20.75
N ASN A 321 -42.36 25.29 21.39
CA ASN A 321 -42.76 25.51 22.77
C ASN A 321 -42.74 24.20 23.56
N TYR A 322 -42.48 24.32 24.86
CA TYR A 322 -42.48 23.19 25.81
C TYR A 322 -43.49 23.50 26.91
N PRO A 323 -44.79 23.15 26.74
CA PRO A 323 -45.83 23.49 27.71
C PRO A 323 -45.64 22.76 29.05
N TYR A 324 -45.09 21.55 29.03
CA TYR A 324 -44.71 20.75 30.19
C TYR A 324 -43.60 19.77 29.82
N GLU A 325 -43.05 19.07 30.82
CA GLU A 325 -41.91 18.18 30.65
C GLU A 325 -42.19 17.07 29.63
N ASN A 326 -41.19 16.80 28.77
CA ASN A 326 -41.24 15.79 27.71
C ASN A 326 -42.36 15.97 26.66
N HIS A 327 -42.91 17.18 26.52
CA HIS A 327 -43.88 17.48 25.48
C HIS A 327 -43.46 18.71 24.67
N THR A 328 -43.49 18.57 23.35
CA THR A 328 -43.08 19.60 22.41
C THR A 328 -44.26 20.00 21.54
N ILE A 329 -44.49 21.31 21.42
CA ILE A 329 -45.44 21.88 20.47
C ILE A 329 -44.69 22.69 19.44
N VAL A 330 -44.91 22.40 18.16
CA VAL A 330 -44.38 23.18 17.04
C VAL A 330 -45.53 23.91 16.35
N SER A 331 -45.53 25.24 16.44
CA SER A 331 -46.55 26.10 15.86
C SER A 331 -46.09 26.68 14.54
N VAL A 332 -46.89 26.52 13.49
CA VAL A 332 -46.62 27.00 12.13
C VAL A 332 -47.75 27.90 11.66
N ARG A 333 -47.42 29.10 11.20
CA ARG A 333 -48.38 30.02 10.57
C ARG A 333 -48.48 29.71 9.08
N MET A 334 -49.69 29.52 8.58
CA MET A 334 -50.00 29.24 7.18
C MET A 334 -50.93 30.30 6.61
N ASN A 335 -50.63 30.77 5.40
CA ASN A 335 -51.52 31.66 4.68
C ASN A 335 -52.42 30.83 3.74
N MET A 336 -53.73 30.96 3.89
CA MET A 336 -54.72 30.12 3.22
C MET A 336 -55.37 30.79 2.01
N GLY A 337 -54.97 32.01 1.65
CA GLY A 337 -55.50 32.73 0.49
C GLY A 337 -54.46 33.57 -0.22
N ILE A 338 -54.77 33.94 -1.47
CA ILE A 338 -53.90 34.74 -2.35
C ILE A 338 -53.67 36.14 -1.74
N GLU A 339 -54.63 36.69 -1.00
CA GLU A 339 -54.59 38.05 -0.43
C GLU A 339 -54.33 38.12 1.08
N GLN A 340 -53.78 37.06 1.72
CA GLN A 340 -53.42 37.03 3.15
C GLN A 340 -54.58 37.22 4.17
N GLU A 341 -55.84 37.26 3.73
CA GLU A 341 -56.96 37.51 4.63
C GLU A 341 -57.21 36.35 5.60
N LYS A 342 -57.02 35.11 5.12
CA LYS A 342 -57.25 33.88 5.88
C LYS A 342 -55.94 33.28 6.36
N VAL A 343 -55.75 33.24 7.68
CA VAL A 343 -54.54 32.72 8.32
C VAL A 343 -54.90 31.54 9.19
N TRP A 344 -54.25 30.40 8.96
CA TRP A 344 -54.34 29.23 9.83
C TRP A 344 -53.06 29.05 10.64
N VAL A 345 -53.19 28.42 11.80
CA VAL A 345 -52.08 28.02 12.66
C VAL A 345 -52.19 26.54 12.91
N PHE A 346 -51.16 25.81 12.47
CA PHE A 346 -51.04 24.38 12.68
C PHE A 346 -50.09 24.15 13.85
N ASN A 347 -50.55 23.48 14.90
CA ASN A 347 -49.74 23.11 16.04
C ASN A 347 -49.52 21.60 16.03
N PHE A 348 -48.29 21.15 15.86
CA PHE A 348 -47.91 19.75 16.03
C PHE A 348 -47.67 19.48 17.51
N HIS A 349 -48.24 18.39 18.04
CA HIS A 349 -48.08 17.94 19.42
C HIS A 349 -47.41 16.57 19.39
N PHE A 350 -46.27 16.44 20.06
CA PHE A 350 -45.55 15.18 20.16
C PHE A 350 -44.70 15.16 21.44
N ASP A 351 -44.38 13.95 21.89
CA ASP A 351 -43.48 13.78 23.02
C ASP A 351 -42.04 14.05 22.58
N SER A 352 -41.24 14.70 23.42
CA SER A 352 -39.88 15.10 23.05
C SER A 352 -38.96 13.90 22.73
N ASN A 353 -39.34 12.69 23.16
CA ASN A 353 -38.65 11.43 22.87
C ASN A 353 -39.05 10.79 21.53
N ASP A 354 -40.06 11.32 20.84
CA ASP A 354 -40.46 10.82 19.51
C ASP A 354 -39.41 11.24 18.47
N GLN A 355 -38.48 10.32 18.19
CA GLN A 355 -37.39 10.56 17.25
C GLN A 355 -37.92 10.83 15.84
N LYS A 356 -38.94 10.09 15.38
CA LYS A 356 -39.52 10.27 14.04
C LYS A 356 -40.00 11.70 13.84
N VAL A 357 -40.83 12.19 14.76
CA VAL A 357 -41.41 13.53 14.64
C VAL A 357 -40.33 14.61 14.81
N SER A 358 -39.39 14.39 15.73
CA SER A 358 -38.26 15.31 15.93
C SER A 358 -37.40 15.44 14.67
N HIS A 359 -37.13 14.35 13.95
CA HIS A 359 -36.33 14.37 12.73
C HIS A 359 -37.09 14.93 11.50
N LEU A 360 -38.42 14.89 11.51
CA LEU A 360 -39.22 15.45 10.41
C LEU A 360 -39.54 16.93 10.62
N LEU A 361 -39.69 17.39 11.86
CA LEU A 361 -40.13 18.77 12.16
C LEU A 361 -39.02 19.67 12.72
N VAL A 362 -38.02 19.12 13.43
CA VAL A 362 -37.07 19.94 14.20
C VAL A 362 -35.64 19.83 13.67
N LYS A 363 -35.14 18.62 13.55
CA LYS A 363 -33.76 18.36 13.11
C LYS A 363 -33.78 18.26 11.59
N ASN A 364 -33.02 19.11 10.89
CA ASN A 364 -32.98 19.12 9.42
C ASN A 364 -31.99 18.07 8.91
N ASP A 365 -32.07 16.84 9.41
CA ASP A 365 -31.07 15.80 9.21
C ASP A 365 -31.47 14.75 8.16
N ILE A 366 -32.76 14.41 8.04
CA ILE A 366 -33.24 13.46 7.02
C ILE A 366 -33.91 14.17 5.85
N ILE A 367 -34.86 15.03 6.16
CA ILE A 367 -35.59 15.88 5.21
C ILE A 367 -35.56 17.28 5.80
N ASP A 368 -35.41 18.29 4.94
CA ASP A 368 -35.57 19.68 5.37
C ASP A 368 -36.98 19.87 5.94
N SER A 369 -37.07 20.19 7.23
CA SER A 369 -38.36 20.37 7.94
C SER A 369 -39.29 21.35 7.21
N ARG A 370 -38.73 22.30 6.45
CA ARG A 370 -39.48 23.23 5.60
C ARG A 370 -40.32 22.53 4.54
N GLU A 371 -39.85 21.42 3.98
CA GLU A 371 -40.60 20.64 3.00
C GLU A 371 -41.77 19.88 3.65
N VAL A 372 -41.59 19.42 4.89
CA VAL A 372 -42.69 18.84 5.67
C VAL A 372 -43.75 19.92 5.98
N TYR A 373 -43.33 21.12 6.37
CA TYR A 373 -44.27 22.24 6.57
C TYR A 373 -45.00 22.66 5.28
N ARG A 374 -44.30 22.68 4.14
CA ARG A 374 -44.89 22.95 2.82
C ARG A 374 -45.90 21.90 2.42
N LEU A 375 -45.61 20.62 2.66
CA LEU A 375 -46.54 19.52 2.43
C LEU A 375 -47.82 19.73 3.26
N ILE A 376 -47.69 19.97 4.56
CA ILE A 376 -48.86 20.19 5.43
C ILE A 376 -49.63 21.45 5.01
N HIS A 377 -48.94 22.53 4.63
CA HIS A 377 -49.58 23.74 4.12
C HIS A 377 -50.36 23.47 2.83
N ALA A 378 -49.79 22.73 1.88
CA ALA A 378 -50.48 22.34 0.64
C ALA A 378 -51.73 21.49 0.93
N LEU A 379 -51.64 20.56 1.89
CA LEU A 379 -52.77 19.74 2.32
C LEU A 379 -53.85 20.55 3.03
N CYS A 380 -53.47 21.57 3.81
CA CYS A 380 -54.41 22.51 4.38
C CYS A 380 -55.15 23.29 3.28
N LEU A 381 -54.44 23.80 2.27
CA LEU A 381 -55.05 24.50 1.12
C LEU A 381 -56.07 23.62 0.40
N LEU A 382 -55.71 22.36 0.14
CA LEU A 382 -56.61 21.37 -0.46
C LEU A 382 -57.83 21.08 0.42
N SER A 383 -57.64 20.97 1.73
CA SER A 383 -58.74 20.78 2.68
C SER A 383 -59.69 21.98 2.69
N ASP A 384 -59.16 23.20 2.55
CA ASP A 384 -59.98 24.41 2.52
C ASP A 384 -60.81 24.49 1.23
N GLU A 385 -60.18 24.25 0.07
CA GLU A 385 -60.85 24.22 -1.23
C GLU A 385 -62.00 23.22 -1.25
N TRP A 386 -61.77 22.03 -0.70
CA TRP A 386 -62.76 20.95 -0.67
C TRP A 386 -63.90 21.27 0.30
N SER A 387 -63.59 21.85 1.47
CA SER A 387 -64.63 22.33 2.38
C SER A 387 -65.51 23.42 1.74
N GLY A 388 -64.94 24.27 0.90
CA GLY A 388 -65.66 25.35 0.19
C GLY A 388 -66.48 24.88 -1.02
N THR A 389 -66.07 23.82 -1.71
CA THR A 389 -66.80 23.28 -2.88
C THR A 389 -68.04 22.48 -2.48
N TYR A 390 -68.00 21.73 -1.38
CA TYR A 390 -69.16 20.94 -0.91
C TYR A 390 -70.18 21.74 -0.08
N LEU A 391 -69.87 22.98 0.33
CA LEU A 391 -70.84 23.87 0.98
C LEU A 391 -71.65 24.74 0.00
N LYS A 392 -71.31 24.76 -1.30
CA LYS A 392 -72.06 25.52 -2.33
C LYS A 392 -73.15 24.72 -3.06
N GLU A 393 -73.18 23.38 -2.94
CA GLU A 393 -74.13 22.53 -3.69
C GLU A 393 -75.20 21.85 -2.81
N ALA A 394 -75.36 22.24 -1.54
CA ALA A 394 -76.39 21.69 -0.65
C ALA A 394 -77.43 22.74 -0.16
N GLY A 395 -77.62 23.83 -0.90
CA GLY A 395 -78.50 24.91 -0.47
C GLY A 395 -78.94 25.90 -1.54
N ASN A 396 -79.16 25.45 -2.77
CA ASN A 396 -79.93 26.18 -3.79
C ASN A 396 -80.42 25.18 -4.84
N ASP A 397 -81.52 24.50 -4.52
CA ASP A 397 -82.50 23.96 -5.47
C ASP A 397 -83.85 24.00 -4.74
N GLU A 398 -84.46 25.18 -4.69
CA GLU A 398 -85.92 25.40 -4.67
C GLU A 398 -86.28 26.40 -5.76
#